data_AF-A0A0R3P8J7-F1
#
_entry.id   AF-A0A0R3P8J7-F1
#
_cell.length_a   1.000
_cell.length_b   1.000
_cell.length_c   1.000
_cell.angle_alpha   90.00
_cell.angle_beta   90.00
_cell.angle_gamma   90.00
#
_symmetry.space_group_name_H-M   'P 1'
#
loop_
_entity.id
_entity.type
_entity.pdbx_description
1 polymer ?
#
loop_
_entity_poly.entity_id
_entity_poly.type
_entity_poly.pdbx_seq_one_letter_code
_entity_poly.pdbx_strand_id
1 'polypeptide(L)'
;MHVMFTLTGKAATKIVLFCFLISIVSILFALCVSLPLKQSSSACMAIETCDPFKPICATSINEHQFFYSQCEMVRDICLTGKDWKSDYLSHCNVSKL
;
A
#
# COMPACT_ATOMS: atom_id res chain seq x y z
N MET A 1 -29.70 -3.39 20.89
CA MET A 1 -29.18 -4.78 21.06
C MET A 1 -28.57 -4.86 22.45
N HIS A 2 -29.31 -5.37 23.43
CA HIS A 2 -28.78 -5.59 24.78
C HIS A 2 -28.31 -7.03 24.89
N VAL A 3 -27.00 -7.24 24.98
CA VAL A 3 -26.41 -8.51 25.38
C VAL A 3 -25.71 -8.27 26.70
N MET A 4 -26.47 -8.34 27.78
CA MET A 4 -25.93 -8.28 29.14
C MET A 4 -26.01 -9.69 29.71
N PHE A 5 -24.98 -10.48 29.44
CA PHE A 5 -24.82 -11.84 29.96
C PHE A 5 -24.15 -11.75 31.33
N THR A 6 -24.94 -11.65 32.40
CA THR A 6 -24.48 -11.89 33.77
C THR A 6 -24.67 -13.37 34.10
N LEU A 7 -23.63 -14.18 33.89
CA LEU A 7 -23.54 -15.52 34.47
C LEU A 7 -22.42 -15.53 35.53
N THR A 8 -22.80 -15.73 36.79
CA THR A 8 -21.89 -15.91 37.92
C THR A 8 -21.52 -17.40 38.06
N GLY A 9 -20.32 -17.78 37.61
CA GLY A 9 -19.78 -19.12 37.83
C GLY A 9 -18.50 -19.41 37.02
N LYS A 10 -17.66 -20.35 37.49
CA LYS A 10 -16.39 -20.77 36.83
C LYS A 10 -16.53 -21.10 35.34
N ALA A 11 -17.69 -21.60 34.91
CA ALA A 11 -17.99 -21.88 33.50
C ALA A 11 -18.21 -20.60 32.67
N ALA A 12 -18.79 -19.56 33.27
CA ALA A 12 -19.01 -18.27 32.62
C ALA A 12 -17.69 -17.58 32.29
N THR A 13 -16.70 -17.67 33.19
CA THR A 13 -15.35 -17.12 32.96
C THR A 13 -14.68 -17.76 31.75
N LYS A 14 -14.87 -19.07 31.55
CA LYS A 14 -14.33 -19.79 30.38
C LYS A 14 -15.01 -19.37 29.08
N ILE A 15 -16.33 -19.17 29.11
CA ILE A 15 -17.11 -18.70 27.95
C ILE A 15 -16.69 -17.27 27.57
N VAL A 16 -16.56 -16.38 28.55
CA VAL A 16 -16.09 -15.01 28.33
C VAL A 16 -14.68 -14.99 27.72
N LEU A 17 -13.77 -15.82 28.23
CA LEU A 17 -12.41 -15.94 27.69
C LEU A 17 -12.42 -16.43 26.23
N PHE A 18 -13.26 -17.41 25.92
CA PHE A 18 -13.39 -17.95 24.57
C PHE A 18 -13.94 -16.91 23.58
N CYS A 19 -14.96 -16.15 23.98
CA CYS A 19 -15.49 -15.05 23.18
C CYS A 19 -14.44 -13.95 22.93
N PHE A 20 -13.63 -13.64 23.95
CA PHE A 20 -12.56 -12.66 23.82
C PHE A 20 -11.49 -13.09 22.81
N LEU A 21 -11.09 -14.37 22.84
CA LEU A 21 -10.15 -14.93 21.86
C LEU A 21 -10.70 -14.88 20.44
N ILE A 22 -11.97 -15.24 20.24
CA ILE A 22 -12.63 -15.16 18.92
C ILE A 22 -12.63 -13.71 18.41
N SER A 23 -12.94 -12.74 19.28
CA SER A 23 -12.93 -11.32 18.92
C SER A 23 -11.53 -10.86 18.48
N ILE A 24 -10.46 -11.25 19.18
CA ILE A 24 -9.08 -10.92 18.79
C ILE A 24 -8.73 -11.51 17.42
N VAL A 25 -9.04 -12.79 17.18
CA VAL A 25 -8.76 -13.45 15.89
C VAL A 25 -9.51 -12.78 14.75
N SER A 26 -10.76 -12.36 15.00
CA SER A 26 -11.59 -11.69 14.01
C SER A 26 -11.04 -10.32 13.64
N ILE A 27 -10.56 -9.56 14.63
CA ILE A 27 -9.91 -8.25 14.43
C ILE A 27 -8.60 -8.44 13.64
N LEU A 28 -7.75 -9.39 14.03
CA LEU A 28 -6.49 -9.68 13.34
C LEU A 28 -6.73 -10.06 11.86
N PHE A 29 -7.74 -10.86 11.59
CA PHE A 29 -8.10 -11.24 10.23
C PHE A 29 -8.57 -10.03 9.40
N ALA A 30 -9.40 -9.15 9.96
CA ALA A 30 -9.83 -7.92 9.30
C ALA A 30 -8.65 -6.98 8.99
N LEU A 31 -7.68 -6.88 9.91
CA LEU A 31 -6.43 -6.14 9.69
C LEU A 31 -5.61 -6.73 8.54
N CYS A 32 -5.48 -8.05 8.45
CA CYS A 32 -4.75 -8.71 7.35
C CYS A 32 -5.38 -8.45 5.98
N VAL A 33 -6.73 -8.46 5.87
CA VAL A 33 -7.44 -8.18 4.61
C VAL A 33 -7.27 -6.73 4.16
N SER A 34 -7.05 -5.82 5.11
CA SER A 34 -6.89 -4.39 4.85
C SER A 34 -5.48 -4.00 4.41
N LEU A 35 -4.49 -4.90 4.52
CA LEU A 35 -3.13 -4.61 4.05
C LEU A 35 -3.11 -4.64 2.51
N PRO A 36 -2.72 -3.54 1.84
CA PRO A 36 -2.45 -3.60 0.42
C PRO A 36 -1.30 -4.58 0.20
N LEU A 37 -1.58 -5.67 -0.52
CA LEU A 37 -0.53 -6.55 -1.01
C LEU A 37 0.36 -5.73 -1.94
N LYS A 38 1.57 -5.42 -1.47
CA LYS A 38 2.63 -4.86 -2.31
C LYS A 38 3.09 -5.98 -3.24
N GLN A 39 2.30 -6.23 -4.27
CA GLN A 39 2.52 -7.29 -5.24
C GLN A 39 3.65 -6.85 -6.16
N SER A 40 4.89 -6.98 -5.67
CA SER A 40 6.08 -6.83 -6.47
C SER A 40 6.09 -7.99 -7.47
N SER A 41 5.46 -7.77 -8.63
CA SER A 41 5.44 -8.75 -9.70
C SER A 41 6.88 -8.93 -10.18
N SER A 42 7.34 -10.18 -10.29
CA SER A 42 8.65 -10.49 -10.88
C SER A 42 8.81 -9.90 -12.30
N ALA A 43 7.69 -9.62 -12.98
CA ALA A 43 7.68 -8.90 -14.26
C ALA A 43 8.17 -7.45 -14.17
N CYS A 44 7.99 -6.77 -13.03
CA CYS A 44 8.50 -5.41 -12.81
C CYS A 44 10.03 -5.37 -12.74
N MET A 45 10.63 -6.44 -12.20
CA MET A 45 12.07 -6.58 -12.11
C MET A 45 12.72 -6.90 -13.47
N ALA A 46 11.96 -7.38 -14.46
CA ALA A 46 12.48 -7.59 -15.82
C ALA A 46 12.90 -6.28 -16.52
N ILE A 47 12.44 -5.13 -16.01
CA ILE A 47 13.05 -3.84 -16.32
C ILE A 47 14.33 -3.76 -15.50
N GLU A 48 15.42 -4.42 -15.91
CA GLU A 48 16.71 -4.38 -15.18
C GLU A 48 17.57 -3.18 -15.62
N THR A 49 17.41 -2.76 -16.87
CA THR A 49 18.18 -1.66 -17.46
C THR A 49 17.23 -0.67 -18.13
N CYS A 50 17.38 0.60 -17.76
CA CYS A 50 16.72 1.70 -18.43
C CYS A 50 17.74 2.47 -19.26
N ASP A 51 17.37 2.75 -20.51
CA ASP A 51 18.10 3.52 -21.51
C ASP A 51 18.43 4.97 -21.05
N PRO A 52 19.27 5.72 -21.81
CA PRO A 52 19.89 6.96 -21.36
C PRO A 52 18.96 8.02 -20.78
N PHE A 53 19.56 8.84 -19.90
CA PHE A 53 18.94 9.94 -19.17
C PHE A 53 18.06 10.83 -20.06
N LYS A 54 16.75 10.73 -19.86
CA LYS A 54 15.71 11.53 -20.49
C LYS A 54 14.75 11.97 -19.39
N PRO A 55 15.10 13.05 -18.67
CA PRO A 55 14.39 13.42 -17.44
C PRO A 55 12.93 13.76 -17.73
N ILE A 56 12.05 13.27 -16.87
CA ILE A 56 10.64 13.62 -16.87
C ILE A 56 10.21 14.01 -15.47
N CYS A 57 9.24 14.91 -15.38
CA CYS A 57 8.45 15.09 -14.18
C CYS A 57 7.17 14.29 -14.36
N ALA A 58 6.68 13.67 -13.29
CA ALA A 58 5.39 13.02 -13.28
C ALA A 58 4.61 13.42 -12.03
N THR A 59 3.29 13.35 -12.13
CA THR A 59 2.37 13.63 -11.03
C THR A 59 1.44 12.45 -10.78
N SER A 60 1.11 12.23 -9.52
CA SER A 60 0.06 11.29 -9.12
C SER A 60 -0.69 11.86 -7.92
N ILE A 61 -2.01 12.02 -8.08
CA ILE A 61 -2.91 12.64 -7.09
C ILE A 61 -2.48 14.07 -6.76
N ASN A 62 -1.57 14.26 -5.80
CA ASN A 62 -1.05 15.55 -5.33
C ASN A 62 0.47 15.56 -5.13
N GLU A 63 1.16 14.52 -5.62
CA GLU A 63 2.62 14.41 -5.55
C GLU A 63 3.22 14.69 -6.93
N HIS A 64 4.39 15.33 -6.95
CA HIS A 64 5.23 15.45 -8.13
C HIS A 64 6.55 14.73 -7.87
N GLN A 65 7.01 13.96 -8.84
CA GLN A 65 8.25 13.21 -8.74
C GLN A 65 9.05 13.28 -10.04
N PHE A 66 10.34 13.51 -9.89
CA PHE A 66 11.30 13.48 -10.98
C PHE A 66 11.75 12.04 -11.25
N PHE A 67 11.81 11.67 -12.52
CA PHE A 67 12.36 10.40 -12.98
C PHE A 67 13.47 10.62 -14.00
N TYR A 68 14.53 9.82 -13.91
CA TYR A 68 15.68 9.87 -14.82
C TYR A 68 15.32 9.44 -16.26
N SER A 69 14.24 8.68 -16.42
CA SER A 69 13.66 8.30 -17.70
C SER A 69 12.19 7.86 -17.54
N GLN A 70 11.46 7.78 -18.65
CA GLN A 70 10.14 7.16 -18.71
C GLN A 70 10.17 5.70 -18.23
N CYS A 71 11.26 4.99 -18.50
CA CYS A 71 11.43 3.59 -18.08
C CYS A 71 11.48 3.47 -16.55
N GLU A 72 12.20 4.36 -15.86
CA GLU A 72 12.23 4.40 -14.40
C GLU A 72 10.86 4.73 -13.79
N MET A 73 10.09 5.63 -14.43
CA MET A 73 8.70 5.90 -14.01
C MET A 73 7.81 4.66 -14.14
N VAL A 74 7.90 3.93 -15.26
CA VAL A 74 7.13 2.69 -15.46
C VAL A 74 7.55 1.59 -14.48
N ARG A 75 8.85 1.48 -14.18
CA ARG A 75 9.34 0.58 -13.14
C ARG A 75 8.72 0.92 -11.79
N ASP A 76 8.67 2.19 -11.41
CA ASP A 76 8.04 2.63 -10.16
C ASP A 76 6.53 2.36 -10.14
N ILE A 77 5.81 2.66 -11.24
CA ILE A 77 4.38 2.30 -11.41
C ILE A 77 4.19 0.80 -11.13
N CYS A 78 5.05 -0.03 -11.71
CA CYS A 78 4.95 -1.48 -11.57
C CYS A 78 5.23 -1.95 -10.13
N LEU A 79 6.22 -1.36 -9.44
CA LEU A 79 6.61 -1.76 -8.08
C LEU A 79 5.68 -1.21 -6.98
N THR A 80 5.07 -0.05 -7.20
CA THR A 80 4.31 0.68 -6.18
C THR A 80 2.81 0.72 -6.45
N GLY A 81 2.39 0.51 -7.70
CA GLY A 81 1.01 0.67 -8.14
C GLY A 81 0.55 2.13 -8.27
N LYS A 82 1.46 3.12 -8.14
CA LYS A 82 1.12 4.54 -8.33
C LYS A 82 0.77 4.82 -9.80
N ASP A 83 -0.24 5.64 -10.04
CA ASP A 83 -0.66 6.09 -11.38
C ASP A 83 0.10 7.36 -11.75
N TRP A 84 1.40 7.25 -12.00
CA TRP A 84 2.25 8.37 -12.42
C TRP A 84 1.90 8.81 -13.85
N LYS A 85 1.63 10.09 -14.04
CA LYS A 85 1.36 10.72 -15.34
C LYS A 85 2.40 11.80 -15.62
N SER A 86 2.91 11.87 -16.85
CA SER A 86 3.87 12.90 -17.22
C SER A 86 3.33 14.31 -16.93
N ASP A 87 4.20 15.17 -16.43
CA ASP A 87 3.93 16.53 -16.01
C ASP A 87 5.06 17.47 -16.45
N TYR A 88 4.87 18.77 -16.28
CA TYR A 88 5.86 19.79 -16.61
C TYR A 88 7.06 19.74 -15.67
N LEU A 89 8.28 19.79 -16.21
CA LEU A 89 9.53 19.78 -15.42
C LEU A 89 9.58 20.88 -14.34
N SER A 90 8.90 22.01 -14.58
CA SER A 90 8.78 23.10 -13.61
C SER A 90 8.08 22.69 -12.31
N HIS A 91 7.15 21.73 -12.35
CA HIS A 91 6.44 21.28 -11.15
C HIS A 91 7.30 20.40 -10.24
N CYS A 92 8.32 19.72 -10.80
CA CYS A 92 9.34 19.01 -10.03
C CYS A 92 10.49 19.93 -9.59
N ASN A 93 10.38 21.25 -9.80
CA ASN A 93 11.41 22.24 -9.51
C ASN A 93 12.77 21.92 -10.14
N VAL A 94 12.75 21.27 -11.32
CA VAL A 94 13.97 20.96 -12.08
C VAL A 94 14.07 21.95 -13.23
N SER A 95 15.10 22.80 -13.19
CA SER A 95 15.43 23.69 -14.31
C SER A 95 15.81 22.83 -15.51
N LYS A 96 15.27 23.13 -16.70
CA LYS A 96 15.80 22.54 -17.94
C LYS A 96 17.29 22.89 -18.02
N LEU A 97 18.14 21.87 -18.01
CA LEU A 97 19.56 21.97 -18.34
C LEU A 97 19.74 22.49 -19.77
#